data_AF-A0A921NWQ5-F1
#
_entry.id   AF-A0A921NWQ5-F1
#
_cell.length_a   1.000
_cell.length_b   1.000
_cell.length_c   1.000
_cell.angle_alpha   90.00
_cell.angle_beta   90.00
_cell.angle_gamma   90.00
#
_symmetry.space_group_name_H-M   'P 1'
#
loop_
_entity.id
_entity.type
_entity.pdbx_description
1 polymer ?
#
loop_
_entity_poly.entity_id
_entity_poly.type
_entity_poly.pdbx_seq_one_letter_code
_entity_poly.pdbx_strand_id
1 'polypeptide(L)'
;MPAFEPGQIATWLDAGEGAPVKRAALVLDAVLTEAPRAEVPALILADSALAQALGWDHVVPLLAAGLKRTDLRKRGDDLRLACHRALISSTREAVRLAADLARRTAHLKAVAPKLRAKGAGDAVDMFLTRDAVAPGALPLPDRAARRLCDRLVDLGAVRELTGRDTFRLYGV
;
A
#
# COMPACT_ATOMS: atom_id res chain seq x y z
N MET A 1 9.13 8.23 11.68
CA MET A 1 8.33 9.44 12.00
C MET A 1 9.10 10.26 13.04
N PRO A 2 9.99 11.17 12.61
CA PRO A 2 10.94 11.83 13.53
C PRO A 2 10.32 12.95 14.41
N ALA A 3 9.00 13.13 14.39
CA ALA A 3 8.32 14.21 15.11
C ALA A 3 7.70 13.78 16.45
N PHE A 4 7.61 12.47 16.74
CA PHE A 4 6.98 11.95 17.96
C PHE A 4 7.86 10.88 18.58
N GLU A 5 7.97 10.91 19.91
CA GLU A 5 8.74 9.93 20.66
C GLU A 5 8.03 8.56 20.66
N PRO A 6 8.77 7.44 20.62
CA PRO A 6 8.18 6.09 20.62
C PRO A 6 7.18 5.85 21.75
N GLY A 7 7.44 6.38 22.96
CA GLY A 7 6.53 6.26 24.11
C GLY A 7 5.20 7.00 23.93
N GLN A 8 5.21 8.12 23.20
CA GLN A 8 3.98 8.84 22.85
C GLN A 8 3.16 8.05 21.83
N ILE A 9 3.82 7.46 20.83
CA ILE A 9 3.18 6.58 19.84
C ILE A 9 2.52 5.37 20.52
N ALA A 10 3.22 4.74 21.47
CA ALA A 10 2.68 3.62 22.24
C ALA A 10 1.42 4.03 23.02
N THR A 11 1.47 5.16 23.73
CA THR A 11 0.31 5.71 24.46
C THR A 11 -0.90 5.91 23.55
N TRP A 12 -0.70 6.45 22.34
CA TRP A 12 -1.80 6.63 21.38
C TRP A 12 -2.38 5.32 20.86
N LEU A 13 -1.55 4.30 20.64
CA LEU A 13 -2.03 2.98 20.24
C LEU A 13 -2.80 2.29 21.37
N ASP A 14 -2.34 2.44 22.62
CA ASP A 14 -2.96 1.86 23.81
C ASP A 14 -4.33 2.46 24.14
N ALA A 15 -4.62 3.68 23.65
CA ALA A 15 -5.95 4.28 23.73
C ALA A 15 -7.02 3.46 22.95
N GLY A 16 -6.59 2.59 22.04
CA GLY A 16 -7.45 1.81 21.16
C GLY A 16 -7.98 0.51 21.77
N GLU A 17 -9.28 0.45 22.05
CA GLU A 17 -9.92 -0.75 22.63
C GLU A 17 -11.19 -1.22 21.88
N GLY A 18 -11.56 -2.48 22.13
CA GLY A 18 -12.79 -3.10 21.61
C GLY A 18 -12.69 -3.57 20.15
N ALA A 19 -13.82 -3.53 19.44
CA ALA A 19 -13.92 -3.99 18.06
C ALA A 19 -13.01 -3.19 17.10
N PRO A 20 -12.56 -3.78 15.97
CA PRO A 20 -11.52 -3.18 15.12
C PRO A 20 -11.76 -1.72 14.72
N VAL A 21 -12.98 -1.37 14.31
CA VAL A 21 -13.33 0.01 13.91
C VAL A 21 -13.37 0.95 15.11
N LYS A 22 -13.86 0.49 16.27
CA LYS A 22 -13.87 1.27 17.52
C LYS A 22 -12.43 1.57 17.94
N ARG A 23 -11.58 0.54 17.98
CA ARG A 23 -10.15 0.67 18.29
C ARG A 23 -9.48 1.72 17.41
N ALA A 24 -9.62 1.60 16.08
CA ALA A 24 -8.99 2.53 15.16
C ALA A 24 -9.53 3.97 15.30
N ALA A 25 -10.83 4.14 15.52
CA ALA A 25 -11.43 5.45 15.76
C ALA A 25 -10.94 6.10 17.06
N LEU A 26 -10.74 5.32 18.13
CA LEU A 26 -10.20 5.80 19.40
C LEU A 26 -8.75 6.25 19.27
N VAL A 27 -7.90 5.49 18.58
CA VAL A 27 -6.52 5.89 18.29
C VAL A 27 -6.50 7.19 17.46
N LEU A 28 -7.35 7.27 16.43
CA LEU A 28 -7.48 8.47 15.61
C LEU A 28 -7.90 9.69 16.46
N ASP A 29 -8.89 9.52 17.35
CA ASP A 29 -9.41 10.58 18.22
C ASP A 29 -8.35 11.04 19.25
N ALA A 30 -7.63 10.10 19.85
CA ALA A 30 -6.58 10.37 20.82
C ALA A 30 -5.45 11.23 20.20
N VAL A 31 -4.94 10.83 19.04
CA VAL A 31 -3.89 11.60 18.34
C VAL A 31 -4.39 12.99 17.94
N LEU A 32 -5.61 13.10 17.40
CA LEU A 32 -6.16 14.40 16.97
C LEU A 32 -6.63 15.29 18.12
N THR A 33 -6.79 14.74 19.31
CA THR A 33 -7.07 15.50 20.54
C THR A 33 -5.78 16.11 21.09
N GLU A 34 -4.71 15.32 21.17
CA GLU A 34 -3.42 15.78 21.70
C GLU A 34 -2.62 16.61 20.69
N ALA A 35 -2.67 16.24 19.41
CA ALA A 35 -1.97 16.89 18.32
C ALA A 35 -2.90 17.13 17.11
N PRO A 36 -3.78 18.16 17.15
CA PRO A 36 -4.79 18.41 16.12
C PRO A 36 -4.26 18.63 14.68
N ARG A 37 -2.97 18.95 14.53
CA ARG A 37 -2.31 19.15 13.23
C ARG A 37 -1.61 17.89 12.71
N ALA A 38 -1.66 16.79 13.46
CA ALA A 38 -0.96 15.53 13.16
C ALA A 38 -1.84 14.53 12.37
N GLU A 39 -2.60 15.01 11.37
CA GLU A 39 -3.55 14.18 10.61
C GLU A 39 -2.91 12.94 9.97
N VAL A 40 -1.74 13.09 9.35
CA VAL A 40 -1.01 11.98 8.72
C VAL A 40 -0.58 10.91 9.74
N PRO A 41 0.13 11.27 10.83
CA PRO A 41 0.37 10.37 11.96
C PRO A 41 -0.90 9.68 12.48
N ALA A 42 -1.97 10.43 12.67
CA ALA A 42 -3.21 9.91 13.23
C ALA A 42 -3.84 8.84 12.32
N LEU A 43 -3.85 9.06 11.00
CA LEU A 43 -4.32 8.10 10.02
C LEU A 43 -3.44 6.85 9.96
N ILE A 44 -2.10 7.01 9.98
CA ILE A 44 -1.17 5.86 9.99
C ILE A 44 -1.38 5.00 11.24
N LEU A 45 -1.51 5.62 12.41
CA LEU A 45 -1.71 4.89 13.66
C LEU A 45 -3.10 4.25 13.74
N ALA A 46 -4.13 4.90 13.22
CA ALA A 46 -5.47 4.32 13.13
C ALA A 46 -5.51 3.08 12.22
N ASP A 47 -4.89 3.14 11.03
CA ASP A 47 -4.78 1.98 10.14
C ASP A 47 -3.90 0.87 10.75
N SER A 48 -2.87 1.24 11.52
CA SER A 48 -2.04 0.29 12.28
C SER A 48 -2.85 -0.42 13.37
N ALA A 49 -3.66 0.32 14.13
CA ALA A 49 -4.51 -0.23 15.18
C ALA A 49 -5.63 -1.12 14.60
N LEU A 50 -6.14 -0.77 13.40
CA LEU A 50 -7.05 -1.60 12.63
C LEU A 50 -6.39 -2.92 12.22
N ALA A 51 -5.19 -2.86 11.64
CA ALA A 51 -4.43 -4.03 11.23
C ALA A 51 -4.14 -4.96 12.41
N GLN A 52 -3.72 -4.41 13.56
CA GLN A 52 -3.51 -5.18 14.80
C GLN A 52 -4.80 -5.85 15.29
N ALA A 53 -5.94 -5.15 15.24
CA ALA A 53 -7.23 -5.72 15.65
C ALA A 53 -7.71 -6.86 14.74
N LEU A 54 -7.32 -6.84 13.47
CA LEU A 54 -7.68 -7.84 12.48
C LEU A 54 -6.64 -8.96 12.35
N GLY A 55 -5.52 -8.87 13.08
CA GLY A 55 -4.42 -9.84 13.00
C GLY A 55 -3.69 -9.81 11.66
N TRP A 56 -3.60 -8.64 11.02
CA TRP A 56 -2.88 -8.47 9.76
C TRP A 56 -1.40 -8.20 9.97
N ASP A 57 -0.55 -8.90 9.22
CA ASP A 57 0.92 -8.71 9.26
C ASP A 57 1.37 -7.37 8.65
N HIS A 58 0.51 -6.77 7.84
CA HIS A 58 0.79 -5.53 7.13
C HIS A 58 -0.34 -4.51 7.28
N VAL A 59 0.04 -3.24 7.39
CA VAL A 59 -0.90 -2.13 7.43
C VAL A 59 -1.45 -1.88 6.02
N VAL A 60 -2.78 -1.86 5.90
CA VAL A 60 -3.48 -1.47 4.66
C VAL A 60 -4.18 -0.14 4.93
N PRO A 61 -3.90 0.94 4.15
CA PRO A 61 -4.36 2.30 4.44
C PRO A 61 -5.85 2.52 4.12
N LEU A 62 -6.75 1.80 4.80
CA LEU A 62 -8.19 1.83 4.51
C LEU A 62 -8.87 3.10 5.05
N LEU A 63 -8.49 3.57 6.23
CA LEU A 63 -9.00 4.80 6.81
C LEU A 63 -8.39 6.01 6.12
N ALA A 64 -7.07 6.01 5.87
CA ALA A 64 -6.41 7.07 5.12
C ALA A 64 -7.00 7.27 3.71
N ALA A 65 -7.40 6.19 3.03
CA ALA A 65 -8.03 6.26 1.72
C ALA A 65 -9.52 6.64 1.75
N GLY A 66 -10.23 6.31 2.84
CA GLY A 66 -11.69 6.44 2.91
C GLY A 66 -12.20 7.69 3.65
N LEU A 67 -11.42 8.26 4.59
CA LEU A 67 -11.82 9.41 5.38
C LEU A 67 -11.62 10.72 4.61
N LYS A 68 -12.58 11.64 4.71
CA LYS A 68 -12.44 13.00 4.18
C LYS A 68 -11.81 13.91 5.23
N ARG A 69 -11.18 15.00 4.80
CA ARG A 69 -10.65 16.03 5.72
C ARG A 69 -11.69 16.57 6.71
N THR A 70 -12.95 16.67 6.29
CA THR A 70 -14.04 17.09 7.18
C THR A 70 -14.38 16.05 8.25
N ASP A 71 -14.13 14.77 8.00
CA ASP A 71 -14.36 13.71 8.97
C ASP A 71 -13.35 13.76 10.12
N LEU A 72 -12.12 14.22 9.86
CA LEU A 72 -11.06 14.38 10.88
C LEU A 72 -11.39 15.47 11.93
N ARG A 73 -12.40 16.29 11.67
CA ARG A 73 -12.92 17.28 12.64
C ARG A 73 -14.00 16.70 13.56
N LYS A 74 -14.50 15.50 13.28
CA LYS A 74 -15.48 14.81 14.13
C LYS A 74 -14.79 14.21 15.34
N ARG A 75 -15.57 13.91 16.39
CA ARG A 75 -15.10 13.32 17.65
C ARG A 75 -16.07 12.23 18.09
N GLY A 76 -15.62 11.30 18.94
CA GLY A 76 -16.48 10.28 19.54
C GLY A 76 -17.30 9.46 18.52
N ASP A 77 -18.61 9.34 18.75
CA ASP A 77 -19.50 8.51 17.95
C ASP A 77 -19.62 8.95 16.48
N ASP A 78 -19.55 10.26 16.21
CA ASP A 78 -19.59 10.78 14.84
C ASP A 78 -18.33 10.40 14.06
N LEU A 79 -17.17 10.43 14.72
CA LEU A 79 -15.91 9.97 14.13
C LEU A 79 -15.97 8.47 13.88
N ARG A 80 -16.46 7.68 14.84
CA ARG A 80 -16.62 6.22 14.67
C ARG A 80 -17.53 5.89 13.49
N LEU A 81 -18.65 6.60 13.34
CA LEU A 81 -19.55 6.43 12.19
C LEU A 81 -18.86 6.80 10.86
N ALA A 82 -18.04 7.86 10.85
CA ALA A 82 -17.24 8.22 9.68
C ALA A 82 -16.23 7.12 9.32
N CYS A 83 -15.53 6.54 10.31
CA CYS A 83 -14.63 5.41 10.11
C CYS A 83 -15.35 4.20 9.50
N HIS A 84 -16.54 3.84 9.99
CA HIS A 84 -17.33 2.75 9.39
C HIS A 84 -17.63 3.01 7.91
N ARG A 85 -18.08 4.22 7.57
CA ARG A 85 -18.39 4.59 6.18
C ARG A 85 -17.14 4.59 5.30
N ALA A 86 -16.03 5.14 5.81
CA ALA A 86 -14.73 5.14 5.15
C ALA A 86 -14.31 3.71 4.79
N LEU A 87 -14.32 2.79 5.77
CA LEU A 87 -13.94 1.39 5.56
C LEU A 87 -14.81 0.69 4.52
N ILE A 88 -16.13 0.88 4.55
CA ILE A 88 -17.03 0.28 3.54
C ILE A 88 -16.66 0.76 2.13
N SER A 89 -16.33 2.05 1.98
CA SER A 89 -15.96 2.61 0.69
C SER A 89 -14.58 2.16 0.21
N SER A 90 -13.55 2.24 1.06
CA SER A 90 -12.17 1.94 0.69
C SER A 90 -11.90 0.45 0.55
N THR A 91 -12.57 -0.41 1.32
CA THR A 91 -12.40 -1.87 1.23
C THR A 91 -12.76 -2.39 -0.15
N ARG A 92 -13.81 -1.86 -0.79
CA ARG A 92 -14.19 -2.29 -2.16
C ARG A 92 -13.08 -2.04 -3.16
N GLU A 93 -12.45 -0.89 -3.08
CA GLU A 93 -11.33 -0.53 -3.94
C GLU A 93 -10.10 -1.38 -3.64
N ALA A 94 -9.76 -1.54 -2.35
CA ALA A 94 -8.62 -2.34 -1.91
C ALA A 94 -8.75 -3.80 -2.35
N VAL A 95 -9.93 -4.42 -2.22
CA VAL A 95 -10.19 -5.78 -2.68
C VAL A 95 -10.06 -5.89 -4.20
N ARG A 96 -10.56 -4.90 -4.95
CA ARG A 96 -10.43 -4.87 -6.41
C ARG A 96 -8.96 -4.81 -6.84
N LEU A 97 -8.18 -3.92 -6.22
CA LEU A 97 -6.75 -3.78 -6.47
C LEU A 97 -5.99 -5.06 -6.11
N ALA A 98 -6.28 -5.64 -4.94
CA ALA A 98 -5.66 -6.88 -4.50
C ALA A 98 -5.95 -8.04 -5.46
N ALA A 99 -7.19 -8.18 -5.94
CA ALA A 99 -7.55 -9.20 -6.91
C ALA A 99 -6.85 -8.99 -8.27
N ASP A 100 -6.69 -7.75 -8.72
CA ASP A 100 -5.97 -7.43 -9.94
C ASP A 100 -4.47 -7.73 -9.83
N LEU A 101 -3.84 -7.27 -8.75
CA LEU A 101 -2.43 -7.55 -8.45
C LEU A 101 -2.17 -9.05 -8.31
N ALA A 102 -3.06 -9.80 -7.65
CA ALA A 102 -2.93 -11.25 -7.52
C ALA A 102 -2.95 -11.95 -8.89
N ARG A 103 -3.89 -11.58 -9.77
CA ARG A 103 -3.96 -12.14 -11.14
C ARG A 103 -2.71 -11.81 -11.95
N ARG A 104 -2.28 -10.54 -11.94
CA ARG A 104 -1.11 -10.09 -12.71
C ARG A 104 0.19 -10.71 -12.19
N THR A 105 0.33 -10.82 -10.87
CA THR A 105 1.44 -11.53 -10.23
C THR A 105 1.47 -13.01 -10.60
N ALA A 106 0.32 -13.68 -10.60
CA ALA A 106 0.22 -15.08 -11.03
C ALA A 106 0.63 -15.24 -12.50
N HIS A 107 0.21 -14.32 -13.36
CA HIS A 107 0.60 -14.31 -14.77
C HIS A 107 2.11 -14.08 -14.96
N LEU A 108 2.70 -13.10 -14.25
CA LEU A 108 4.14 -12.87 -14.26
C LEU A 108 4.92 -14.13 -13.86
N LYS A 109 4.51 -14.80 -12.78
CA LYS A 109 5.10 -16.07 -12.35
C LYS A 109 4.96 -17.17 -13.42
N ALA A 110 3.81 -17.25 -14.09
CA ALA A 110 3.55 -18.25 -15.13
C ALA A 110 4.39 -18.03 -16.41
N VAL A 111 4.75 -16.79 -16.73
CA VAL A 111 5.61 -16.50 -17.90
C VAL A 111 7.09 -16.59 -17.59
N ALA A 112 7.51 -16.58 -16.31
CA ALA A 112 8.92 -16.61 -15.91
C ALA A 112 9.73 -17.74 -16.58
N PRO A 113 9.23 -19.00 -16.69
CA PRO A 113 9.96 -20.08 -17.38
C PRO A 113 10.18 -19.85 -18.88
N LYS A 114 9.44 -18.92 -19.50
CA LYS A 114 9.58 -18.58 -20.93
C LYS A 114 10.72 -17.58 -21.17
N LEU A 115 11.29 -17.00 -20.12
CA LEU A 115 12.35 -16.01 -20.19
C LEU A 115 13.70 -16.74 -20.26
N ARG A 116 14.31 -16.76 -21.44
CA ARG A 116 15.58 -17.48 -21.68
C ARG A 116 16.84 -16.66 -21.29
N ALA A 117 16.66 -15.45 -20.78
CA ALA A 117 17.78 -14.60 -20.40
C ALA A 117 18.41 -15.07 -19.08
N LYS A 118 19.75 -15.15 -19.04
CA LYS A 118 20.49 -15.35 -17.78
C LYS A 118 20.14 -14.19 -16.82
N GLY A 119 19.71 -14.48 -15.60
CA GLY A 119 19.27 -13.47 -14.61
C GLY A 119 17.80 -13.04 -14.74
N ALA A 120 16.99 -13.71 -15.57
CA ALA A 120 15.57 -13.40 -15.69
C ALA A 120 14.77 -13.68 -14.40
N GLY A 121 15.18 -14.68 -13.60
CA GLY A 121 14.56 -14.96 -12.30
C GLY A 121 14.68 -13.78 -11.36
N ASP A 122 15.90 -13.30 -11.11
CA ASP A 122 16.17 -12.14 -10.25
C ASP A 122 15.43 -10.89 -10.73
N ALA A 123 15.32 -10.69 -12.04
CA ALA A 123 14.55 -9.59 -12.62
C ALA A 123 13.03 -9.73 -12.35
N VAL A 124 12.47 -10.95 -12.43
CA VAL A 124 11.07 -11.22 -12.06
C VAL A 124 10.85 -10.94 -10.58
N ASP A 125 11.76 -11.35 -9.71
CA ASP A 125 11.67 -11.09 -8.26
C ASP A 125 11.67 -9.59 -7.95
N MET A 126 12.42 -8.79 -8.71
CA MET A 126 12.34 -7.33 -8.61
C MET A 126 10.96 -6.77 -8.96
N PHE A 127 10.29 -7.29 -10.00
CA PHE A 127 8.92 -6.88 -10.35
C PHE A 127 7.88 -7.34 -9.31
N LEU A 128 8.15 -8.42 -8.58
CA LEU A 128 7.28 -8.92 -7.52
C LEU A 128 7.41 -8.14 -6.21
N THR A 129 8.50 -7.37 -6.05
CA THR A 129 8.83 -6.67 -4.80
C THR A 129 8.83 -5.15 -4.92
N ARG A 130 8.62 -4.60 -6.12
CA ARG A 130 8.63 -3.15 -6.40
C ARG A 130 7.48 -2.78 -7.32
N ASP A 131 6.81 -1.67 -6.98
CA ASP A 131 5.68 -1.16 -7.77
C ASP A 131 6.09 -0.73 -9.19
N ALA A 132 7.31 -0.19 -9.33
CA ALA A 132 7.85 0.29 -10.58
C ALA A 132 9.36 0.02 -10.68
N VAL A 133 9.80 -0.50 -11.81
CA VAL A 133 11.19 -0.88 -12.09
C VAL A 133 11.65 -0.24 -13.40
N ALA A 134 12.77 0.49 -13.34
CA ALA A 134 13.48 0.94 -14.52
C ALA A 134 14.37 -0.20 -15.05
N PRO A 135 14.56 -0.34 -16.38
CA PRO A 135 15.47 -1.35 -16.94
C PRO A 135 16.88 -1.29 -16.34
N GLY A 136 17.43 -0.09 -16.12
CA GLY A 136 18.76 0.09 -15.55
C GLY A 136 18.91 -0.36 -14.09
N ALA A 137 17.81 -0.66 -13.38
CA ALA A 137 17.85 -1.21 -12.03
C ALA A 137 17.92 -2.74 -12.03
N LEU A 138 17.64 -3.41 -13.15
CA LEU A 138 17.68 -4.86 -13.26
C LEU A 138 19.13 -5.37 -13.23
N PRO A 139 19.39 -6.56 -12.67
CA PRO A 139 20.74 -7.15 -12.60
C PRO A 139 21.16 -7.75 -13.95
N LEU A 140 21.05 -6.96 -15.02
CA LEU A 140 21.27 -7.36 -16.40
C LEU A 140 22.01 -6.24 -17.14
N PRO A 141 22.80 -6.56 -18.18
CA PRO A 141 23.30 -5.54 -19.09
C PRO A 141 22.16 -4.69 -19.65
N ASP A 142 22.37 -3.38 -19.78
CA ASP A 142 21.35 -2.38 -20.10
C ASP A 142 20.52 -2.71 -21.36
N ARG A 143 21.16 -3.28 -22.40
CA ARG A 143 20.45 -3.77 -23.60
C ARG A 143 19.58 -5.00 -23.33
N ALA A 144 20.05 -5.93 -22.50
CA ALA A 144 19.30 -7.13 -22.13
C ALA A 144 18.13 -6.79 -21.22
N ALA A 145 18.31 -5.86 -20.28
CA ALA A 145 17.26 -5.35 -19.40
C ALA A 145 16.09 -4.73 -20.20
N ARG A 146 16.39 -3.86 -21.17
CA ARG A 146 15.34 -3.27 -22.03
C ARG A 146 14.57 -4.33 -22.82
N ARG A 147 15.28 -5.25 -23.47
CA ARG A 147 14.65 -6.35 -24.22
C ARG A 147 13.82 -7.27 -23.34
N LEU A 148 14.24 -7.48 -22.09
CA LEU A 148 13.45 -8.25 -21.13
C LEU A 148 12.15 -7.53 -20.78
N CYS A 149 12.21 -6.23 -20.49
CA CYS A 149 11.01 -5.42 -20.24
C CYS A 149 10.06 -5.43 -21.43
N ASP A 150 10.56 -5.19 -22.65
CA ASP A 150 9.76 -5.24 -23.87
C ASP A 150 9.09 -6.62 -24.03
N ARG A 151 9.86 -7.69 -23.80
CA ARG A 151 9.33 -9.06 -23.86
C ARG A 151 8.25 -9.33 -22.81
N LEU A 152 8.40 -8.81 -21.59
CA LEU A 152 7.40 -8.96 -20.54
C LEU A 152 6.12 -8.19 -20.87
N VAL A 153 6.23 -7.03 -21.52
CA VAL A 153 5.07 -6.28 -22.04
C VAL A 153 4.37 -7.05 -23.16
N ASP A 154 5.12 -7.59 -24.13
CA ASP A 154 4.57 -8.41 -25.21
C ASP A 154 3.83 -9.65 -24.69
N LEU A 155 4.31 -10.22 -23.57
CA LEU A 155 3.69 -11.35 -22.89
C LEU A 155 2.51 -10.94 -21.99
N GLY A 156 2.21 -9.64 -21.88
CA GLY A 156 1.17 -9.09 -21.00
C GLY A 156 1.46 -9.23 -19.51
N ALA A 157 2.70 -9.49 -19.12
CA ALA A 157 3.12 -9.78 -17.75
C ALA A 157 3.44 -8.53 -16.93
N VAL A 158 3.86 -7.45 -17.59
CA VAL A 158 4.06 -6.13 -17.00
C VAL A 158 3.52 -5.06 -17.96
N ARG A 159 3.36 -3.84 -17.47
CA ARG A 159 2.94 -2.66 -18.21
C ARG A 159 4.03 -1.61 -18.19
N GLU A 160 4.16 -0.87 -19.28
CA GLU A 160 4.90 0.39 -19.31
C GLU A 160 4.02 1.47 -18.62
N LEU A 161 4.61 2.22 -17.69
CA LEU A 161 3.88 3.11 -16.77
C LEU A 161 4.04 4.61 -17.08
N THR A 162 4.99 4.99 -17.94
CA THR A 162 5.37 6.39 -18.13
C THR A 162 4.78 7.02 -19.38
N GLY A 163 4.37 6.23 -20.37
CA GLY A 163 3.85 6.70 -21.65
C GLY A 163 4.87 7.44 -22.51
N ARG A 164 6.17 7.18 -22.32
CA ARG A 164 7.28 7.91 -22.98
C ARG A 164 8.23 6.97 -23.71
N ASP A 165 8.99 7.51 -24.65
CA ASP A 165 9.97 6.73 -25.42
C ASP A 165 11.29 6.49 -24.68
N THR A 166 11.62 7.33 -23.69
CA THR A 166 12.84 7.24 -22.88
C THR A 166 12.53 7.26 -21.39
N PHE A 167 13.46 6.73 -20.58
CA PHE A 167 13.33 6.63 -19.11
C PHE A 167 12.06 5.90 -18.64
N ARG A 168 11.70 4.82 -19.34
CA ARG A 168 10.51 3.99 -19.06
C ARG A 168 10.59 3.29 -17.72
N LEU A 169 9.46 3.24 -17.04
CA LEU A 169 9.22 2.42 -15.85
C LEU A 169 8.22 1.33 -16.19
N TYR A 170 8.44 0.15 -15.62
CA TYR A 170 7.60 -1.01 -15.83
C TYR A 170 7.08 -1.52 -14.49
N GLY A 171 5.85 -2.02 -14.46
CA GLY A 171 5.25 -2.59 -13.25
C GLY A 171 4.16 -3.59 -13.59
N VAL A 172 3.73 -4.36 -12.59
CA VAL A 172 2.71 -5.40 -12.73
C VAL A 172 1.33 -4.79 -13.02
#